data_AF-A0A9E2PCQ5-F1
#
_entry.id   AF-A0A9E2PCQ5-F1
#
_cell.length_a   1.000
_cell.length_b   1.000
_cell.length_c   1.000
_cell.angle_alpha   90.00
_cell.angle_beta   90.00
_cell.angle_gamma   90.00
#
_symmetry.space_group_name_H-M   'P 1'
#
loop_
_entity.id
_entity.type
_entity.pdbx_description
1 polymer ?
#
loop_
_entity_poly.entity_id
_entity_poly.type
_entity_poly.pdbx_seq_one_letter_code
_entity_poly.pdbx_strand_id
1 'polypeptide(L)'
;MKLSDNRKIIFSAIIIFMLFSILFLFSCSDNTTQKKPEFAKLNFPESFTFFELGSNTVLSEMMIKKLSEQLGSSAVEKMGTLDLSLRDKIFFNQNFPKLYELNMKLNDETGARVEHNITNLIFRYPENANTPFDNIKLVFSNHTNKPLLFSITSRKKEGDIVDILKDKYGAPLLIKWNDGKSASSAWEINNDFLIFSAISAGGNFKYSIMIYFVNNIEYLLKTEQKAIEKKAAERKKAGQTAF
;
A
#
# COMPACT_ATOMS: atom_id res chain seq x y z
N MET A 1 56.29 -36.02 39.00
CA MET A 1 56.12 -36.26 37.55
C MET A 1 55.94 -34.90 36.86
N LYS A 2 57.03 -34.30 36.37
CA LYS A 2 57.02 -32.95 35.76
C LYS A 2 56.36 -33.04 34.38
N LEU A 3 55.14 -32.54 34.26
CA LEU A 3 54.49 -32.32 32.96
C LEU A 3 55.33 -31.28 32.19
N SER A 4 55.85 -31.69 31.02
CA SER A 4 56.72 -30.87 30.17
C SER A 4 56.03 -29.55 29.79
N ASP A 5 56.80 -28.46 29.76
CA ASP A 5 56.29 -27.09 29.60
C ASP A 5 55.48 -26.89 28.29
N ASN A 6 55.71 -27.74 27.27
CA ASN A 6 54.92 -27.77 26.04
C ASN A 6 53.43 -28.10 26.27
N ARG A 7 53.09 -28.91 27.28
CA ARG A 7 51.68 -29.21 27.59
C ARG A 7 50.98 -28.03 28.25
N LYS A 8 51.68 -27.22 29.04
CA LYS A 8 51.12 -26.00 29.66
C LYS A 8 50.84 -24.92 28.61
N ILE A 9 51.71 -24.80 27.60
CA ILE A 9 51.51 -23.89 26.47
C ILE A 9 50.32 -24.33 25.63
N ILE A 10 50.19 -25.62 25.33
CA ILE A 10 49.04 -26.17 24.59
C ILE A 10 47.73 -25.98 25.37
N PHE A 11 47.72 -26.26 26.69
CA PHE A 11 46.53 -26.02 27.52
C PHE A 11 46.17 -24.53 27.61
N SER A 12 47.16 -23.64 27.71
CA SER A 12 46.91 -22.19 27.73
C SER A 12 46.38 -21.69 26.39
N ALA A 13 46.89 -22.21 25.27
CA ALA A 13 46.39 -21.89 23.93
C ALA A 13 44.96 -22.38 23.70
N ILE A 14 44.60 -23.57 24.19
CA ILE A 14 43.24 -24.10 24.11
C ILE A 14 42.26 -23.26 24.96
N ILE A 15 42.66 -22.82 26.15
CA ILE A 15 41.84 -21.96 27.02
C ILE A 15 41.63 -20.59 26.36
N ILE A 16 42.67 -19.99 25.77
CA ILE A 16 42.56 -18.72 25.04
C ILE A 16 41.65 -18.88 23.82
N PHE A 17 41.75 -19.99 23.08
CA PHE A 17 40.90 -20.25 21.92
C PHE A 17 39.43 -20.48 22.31
N MET A 18 39.15 -21.15 23.43
CA MET A 18 37.80 -21.26 24.01
C MET A 18 37.26 -19.89 24.46
N LEU A 19 38.07 -19.06 25.11
CA LEU A 19 37.66 -17.71 25.52
C LEU A 19 37.36 -16.81 24.31
N PHE A 20 38.13 -16.94 23.23
CA PHE A 20 37.88 -16.19 21.98
C PHE A 20 36.64 -16.68 21.23
N SER A 21 36.30 -17.97 21.30
CA SER A 21 35.09 -18.51 20.66
C SER A 21 33.81 -18.21 21.45
N ILE A 22 33.89 -18.01 22.77
CA ILE A 22 32.76 -17.51 23.58
C ILE A 22 32.47 -16.03 23.28
N LEU A 23 33.49 -15.22 22.94
CA LEU A 23 33.32 -13.81 22.53
C LEU A 23 32.59 -13.64 21.18
N PHE A 24 32.59 -14.65 20.31
CA PHE A 24 31.84 -14.63 19.04
C PHE A 24 30.38 -15.11 19.14
N LEU A 25 29.97 -15.68 20.27
CA LEU A 25 28.58 -16.12 20.50
C LEU A 25 27.69 -15.06 21.18
N PHE A 26 28.24 -13.90 21.53
CA PHE A 26 27.48 -12.76 22.10
C PHE A 26 27.36 -11.55 21.17
N SER A 27 27.56 -11.74 19.86
CA SER A 27 27.32 -10.71 18.84
C SER A 27 26.08 -11.03 18.00
N CYS A 28 24.92 -11.12 18.66
CA CYS A 28 23.60 -10.90 18.04
C CYS A 28 22.54 -10.75 19.15
N SER A 29 22.68 -9.70 19.95
CA SER A 29 21.58 -9.16 20.75
C SER A 29 21.43 -7.70 20.36
N ASP A 30 21.12 -7.46 19.09
CA ASP A 30 20.61 -6.16 18.67
C ASP A 30 19.12 -6.13 19.05
N ASN A 31 18.87 -6.09 20.36
CA ASN A 31 17.61 -5.64 20.94
C ASN A 31 17.53 -4.13 20.71
N THR A 32 17.58 -3.70 19.45
CA THR A 32 16.97 -2.46 19.06
C THR A 32 15.49 -2.67 19.30
N THR A 33 15.04 -2.23 20.48
CA THR A 33 13.67 -1.78 20.64
C THR A 33 13.53 -0.62 19.66
N GLN A 34 13.36 -0.91 18.37
CA GLN A 34 12.95 0.05 17.39
C GLN A 34 11.63 0.57 17.95
N LYS A 35 11.66 1.77 18.52
CA LYS A 35 10.45 2.53 18.81
C LYS A 35 9.61 2.40 17.55
N LYS A 36 8.50 1.67 17.65
CA LYS A 36 7.55 1.51 16.55
C LYS A 36 7.37 2.92 15.96
N PRO A 37 7.68 3.15 14.68
CA PRO A 37 7.71 4.49 14.13
C PRO A 37 6.41 5.21 14.50
N GLU A 38 6.48 6.49 14.87
CA GLU A 38 5.35 7.26 15.42
C GLU A 38 4.09 7.15 14.55
N PHE A 39 4.28 6.96 13.24
CA PHE A 39 3.26 6.71 12.22
C PHE A 39 2.44 5.43 12.41
N ALA A 40 2.98 4.42 13.10
CA ALA A 40 2.27 3.19 13.43
C ALA A 40 1.17 3.40 14.50
N LYS A 41 1.10 4.58 15.14
CA LYS A 41 0.03 4.99 16.05
C LYS A 41 -1.03 5.90 15.40
N LEU A 42 -0.77 6.36 14.18
CA LEU A 42 -1.70 7.22 13.45
C LEU A 42 -2.93 6.39 13.08
N ASN A 43 -4.12 6.73 13.58
CA ASN A 43 -5.36 6.08 13.17
C ASN A 43 -6.21 7.05 12.36
N PHE A 44 -6.75 6.53 11.26
CA PHE A 44 -7.69 7.22 10.39
C PHE A 44 -9.11 6.77 10.74
N PRO A 45 -10.14 7.57 10.43
CA PRO A 45 -11.52 7.11 10.54
C PRO A 45 -11.75 5.79 9.80
N GLU A 46 -12.51 4.87 10.39
CA GLU A 46 -12.89 3.61 9.72
C GLU A 46 -13.85 3.90 8.57
N SER A 47 -13.73 3.15 7.47
CA SER A 47 -14.58 3.29 6.29
C SER A 47 -14.87 1.93 5.64
N PHE A 48 -14.53 1.77 4.37
CA PHE A 48 -14.80 0.57 3.59
C PHE A 48 -13.75 -0.51 3.85
N THR A 49 -14.17 -1.76 3.66
CA THR A 49 -13.29 -2.92 3.75
C THR A 49 -13.39 -3.84 2.55
N PHE A 50 -12.25 -4.43 2.17
CA PHE A 50 -12.13 -5.51 1.19
C PHE A 50 -11.29 -6.64 1.81
N PHE A 51 -11.83 -7.86 1.89
CA PHE A 51 -11.19 -8.97 2.63
C PHE A 51 -10.77 -8.57 4.06
N GLU A 52 -11.64 -7.84 4.77
CA GLU A 52 -11.38 -7.30 6.12
C GLU A 52 -10.23 -6.27 6.20
N LEU A 53 -9.68 -5.85 5.06
CA LEU A 53 -8.67 -4.80 4.98
C LEU A 53 -9.38 -3.44 4.88
N GLY A 54 -9.16 -2.56 5.85
CA GLY A 54 -9.73 -1.21 5.93
C GLY A 54 -8.66 -0.13 6.13
N SER A 55 -9.08 1.10 6.40
CA SER A 55 -8.24 2.31 6.44
C SER A 55 -7.02 2.21 7.36
N ASN A 56 -7.11 1.39 8.40
CA ASN A 56 -6.06 1.20 9.40
C ASN A 56 -5.27 -0.11 9.28
N THR A 57 -5.59 -0.96 8.30
CA THR A 57 -4.90 -2.24 8.14
C THR A 57 -3.44 -2.04 7.76
N VAL A 58 -2.55 -2.66 8.54
CA VAL A 58 -1.11 -2.55 8.34
C VAL A 58 -0.62 -3.67 7.41
N LEU A 59 0.07 -3.29 6.34
CA LEU A 59 0.80 -4.19 5.47
C LEU A 59 1.84 -4.98 6.27
N SER A 60 1.68 -6.29 6.31
CA SER A 60 2.55 -7.23 7.01
C SER A 60 2.66 -8.53 6.24
N GLU A 61 3.72 -9.30 6.50
CA GLU A 61 3.92 -10.62 5.88
C GLU A 61 2.75 -11.57 6.17
N MET A 62 2.19 -11.52 7.39
CA MET A 62 1.03 -12.31 7.77
C MET A 62 -0.21 -11.96 6.93
N MET A 63 -0.45 -10.66 6.70
CA MET A 63 -1.56 -10.21 5.86
C MET A 63 -1.37 -10.67 4.40
N ILE A 64 -0.16 -10.52 3.86
CA ILE A 64 0.18 -10.97 2.49
C ILE A 64 -0.03 -12.48 2.37
N LYS A 65 0.40 -13.26 3.37
CA LYS A 65 0.19 -14.72 3.39
C LYS A 65 -1.30 -15.08 3.40
N LYS A 66 -2.11 -14.46 4.27
CA LYS A 66 -3.56 -14.69 4.34
C LYS A 66 -4.25 -14.39 3.01
N LEU A 67 -3.89 -13.28 2.36
CA LEU A 67 -4.40 -12.97 1.03
C LEU A 67 -3.94 -13.99 -0.02
N SER A 68 -2.68 -14.44 0.05
CA SER A 68 -2.14 -15.40 -0.92
C SER A 68 -2.80 -16.77 -0.82
N GLU A 69 -3.20 -17.18 0.38
CA GLU A 69 -4.01 -18.40 0.57
C GLU A 69 -5.37 -18.30 -0.11
N GLN A 70 -5.95 -17.09 -0.19
CA GLN A 70 -7.28 -16.86 -0.78
C GLN A 70 -7.23 -16.51 -2.28
N LEU A 71 -6.21 -15.79 -2.71
CA LEU A 71 -6.11 -15.18 -4.04
C LEU A 71 -4.98 -15.75 -4.90
N GLY A 72 -4.17 -16.66 -4.38
CA GLY A 72 -2.97 -17.17 -5.05
C GLY A 72 -1.77 -16.23 -4.93
N SER A 73 -0.74 -16.48 -5.74
CA SER A 73 0.53 -15.75 -5.64
C SER A 73 0.40 -14.25 -5.96
N SER A 74 1.06 -13.41 -5.17
CA SER A 74 1.11 -11.96 -5.40
C SER A 74 2.44 -11.51 -5.99
N ALA A 75 2.40 -10.54 -6.91
CA ALA A 75 3.56 -9.71 -7.24
C ALA A 75 3.66 -8.50 -6.30
N VAL A 76 4.87 -8.16 -5.88
CA VAL A 76 5.15 -6.99 -5.03
C VAL A 76 6.00 -6.00 -5.80
N GLU A 77 5.48 -4.79 -5.99
CA GLU A 77 6.22 -3.69 -6.63
C GLU A 77 6.41 -2.55 -5.63
N LYS A 78 7.65 -2.11 -5.42
CA LYS A 78 7.99 -0.99 -4.53
C LYS A 78 8.35 0.22 -5.37
N MET A 79 8.07 1.43 -4.85
CA MET A 79 8.27 2.71 -5.54
C MET A 79 7.48 2.78 -6.85
N GLY A 80 6.42 3.58 -6.89
CA GLY A 80 5.58 3.60 -8.06
C GLY A 80 4.65 4.80 -8.14
N THR A 81 3.98 4.91 -9.28
CA THR A 81 2.94 5.91 -9.51
C THR A 81 1.65 5.53 -8.81
N LEU A 82 0.96 6.54 -8.28
CA LEU A 82 -0.40 6.40 -7.77
C LEU A 82 -1.38 7.16 -8.67
N ASP A 83 -2.01 6.41 -9.57
CA ASP A 83 -3.06 6.91 -10.44
C ASP A 83 -4.43 6.58 -9.83
N LEU A 84 -5.17 7.62 -9.47
CA LEU A 84 -6.53 7.54 -8.93
C LEU A 84 -7.60 7.65 -10.02
N SER A 85 -7.21 7.87 -11.28
CA SER A 85 -8.15 8.18 -12.34
C SER A 85 -9.07 7.02 -12.67
N LEU A 86 -10.32 7.38 -12.95
CA LEU A 86 -11.22 6.52 -13.72
C LEU A 86 -10.95 6.73 -15.22
N ARG A 87 -11.34 5.75 -16.04
CA ARG A 87 -11.03 5.70 -17.49
C ARG A 87 -11.31 7.00 -18.25
N ASP A 88 -12.37 7.73 -17.89
CA ASP A 88 -12.75 9.00 -18.52
C ASP A 88 -12.41 10.17 -17.58
N LYS A 89 -11.46 11.03 -18.01
CA LYS A 89 -10.99 12.19 -17.23
C LYS A 89 -12.08 13.25 -17.02
N ILE A 90 -12.93 13.47 -18.01
CA ILE A 90 -14.02 14.46 -17.94
C ILE A 90 -15.05 13.97 -16.93
N PHE A 91 -15.46 12.70 -17.05
CA PHE A 91 -16.34 12.05 -16.10
C PHE A 91 -15.78 12.08 -14.68
N PHE A 92 -14.48 11.77 -14.53
CA PHE A 92 -13.83 11.73 -13.22
C PHE A 92 -13.80 13.11 -12.55
N ASN A 93 -13.44 14.17 -13.29
CA ASN A 93 -13.46 15.54 -12.76
C ASN A 93 -14.88 16.01 -12.40
N GLN A 94 -15.87 15.73 -13.27
CA GLN A 94 -17.25 16.16 -13.05
C GLN A 94 -17.91 15.49 -11.84
N ASN A 95 -17.65 14.20 -11.63
CA ASN A 95 -18.37 13.42 -10.62
C ASN A 95 -17.57 13.18 -9.33
N PHE A 96 -16.24 13.23 -9.40
CA PHE A 96 -15.35 13.01 -8.26
C PHE A 96 -14.26 14.08 -8.19
N PRO A 97 -14.62 15.39 -8.11
CA PRO A 97 -13.67 16.49 -8.19
C PRO A 97 -12.59 16.43 -7.11
N LYS A 98 -12.92 15.95 -5.91
CA LYS A 98 -11.95 15.75 -4.82
C LYS A 98 -10.88 14.71 -5.17
N LEU A 99 -11.28 13.56 -5.72
CA LEU A 99 -10.35 12.53 -6.15
C LEU A 99 -9.53 12.99 -7.37
N TYR A 100 -10.14 13.78 -8.26
CA TYR A 100 -9.44 14.40 -9.38
C TYR A 100 -8.34 15.35 -8.91
N GLU A 101 -8.63 16.24 -7.95
CA GLU A 101 -7.66 17.15 -7.36
C GLU A 101 -6.50 16.39 -6.70
N LEU A 102 -6.79 15.32 -5.95
CA LEU A 102 -5.76 14.48 -5.36
C LEU A 102 -4.90 13.79 -6.44
N ASN A 103 -5.52 13.34 -7.52
CA ASN A 103 -4.80 12.75 -8.64
C ASN A 103 -3.83 13.74 -9.29
N MET A 104 -4.22 15.02 -9.40
CA MET A 104 -3.34 16.09 -9.89
C MET A 104 -2.24 16.50 -8.92
N LYS A 105 -2.42 16.29 -7.61
CA LYS A 105 -1.34 16.50 -6.62
C LYS A 105 -0.34 15.34 -6.60
N LEU A 106 -0.81 14.12 -6.87
CA LEU A 106 0.02 12.93 -6.95
C LEU A 106 0.84 12.89 -8.24
N ASN A 107 0.26 13.33 -9.35
CA ASN A 107 0.85 13.21 -10.66
C ASN A 107 1.10 14.58 -11.27
N ASP A 108 2.24 14.75 -11.92
CA ASP A 108 2.59 16.00 -12.57
C ASP A 108 1.61 16.33 -13.71
N GLU A 109 1.17 17.60 -13.80
CA GLU A 109 0.22 18.06 -14.80
C GLU A 109 0.74 17.90 -16.24
N THR A 110 2.06 17.88 -16.44
CA THR A 110 2.71 17.63 -17.75
C THR A 110 2.66 16.16 -18.16
N GLY A 111 2.17 15.28 -17.28
CA GLY A 111 2.14 13.83 -17.49
C GLY A 111 3.44 13.14 -17.12
N ALA A 112 4.37 13.84 -16.45
CA ALA A 112 5.60 13.22 -15.96
C ALA A 112 5.29 12.17 -14.87
N ARG A 113 6.04 11.07 -14.91
CA ARG A 113 5.92 9.98 -13.93
C ARG A 113 6.44 10.47 -12.57
N VAL A 114 5.55 10.58 -11.59
CA VAL A 114 5.91 10.86 -10.20
C VAL A 114 5.92 9.55 -9.42
N GLU A 115 7.06 9.20 -8.84
CA GLU A 115 7.18 8.00 -8.01
C GLU A 115 6.99 8.33 -6.53
N HIS A 116 6.11 7.58 -5.88
CA HIS A 116 5.83 7.69 -4.46
C HIS A 116 6.44 6.52 -3.70
N ASN A 117 6.68 6.74 -2.41
CA ASN A 117 7.15 5.69 -1.52
C ASN A 117 6.01 4.74 -1.11
N ILE A 118 5.61 3.89 -2.05
CA ILE A 118 4.47 2.97 -1.95
C ILE A 118 4.88 1.52 -2.22
N THR A 119 4.01 0.60 -1.80
CA THR A 119 4.06 -0.82 -2.17
C THR A 119 2.75 -1.20 -2.87
N ASN A 120 2.84 -1.76 -4.07
CA ASN A 120 1.73 -2.40 -4.77
C ASN A 120 1.80 -3.91 -4.53
N LEU A 121 0.69 -4.47 -4.07
CA LEU A 121 0.46 -5.91 -4.00
C LEU A 121 -0.54 -6.27 -5.10
N ILE A 122 -0.09 -7.06 -6.08
CA ILE A 122 -0.85 -7.35 -7.31
C ILE A 122 -1.12 -8.84 -7.41
N PHE A 123 -2.39 -9.22 -7.44
CA PHE A 123 -2.85 -10.56 -7.74
C PHE A 123 -3.41 -10.57 -9.16
N ARG A 124 -2.73 -11.26 -10.07
CA ARG A 124 -3.15 -11.40 -11.48
C ARG A 124 -3.76 -12.77 -11.65
N TYR A 125 -4.95 -12.85 -12.22
CA TYR A 125 -5.66 -14.11 -12.46
C TYR A 125 -5.68 -15.00 -11.21
N PRO A 126 -6.24 -14.50 -10.08
CA PRO A 126 -6.21 -15.21 -8.82
C PRO A 126 -6.55 -16.70 -8.98
N GLU A 127 -5.58 -17.54 -8.63
CA GLU A 127 -5.45 -18.93 -9.10
C GLU A 127 -6.54 -19.86 -8.52
N ASN A 128 -7.19 -19.43 -7.44
CA ASN A 128 -8.30 -20.15 -6.86
C ASN A 128 -9.56 -19.97 -7.73
N ALA A 129 -10.04 -21.10 -8.27
CA ALA A 129 -11.17 -21.19 -9.20
C ALA A 129 -12.50 -20.58 -8.71
N ASN A 130 -12.59 -20.18 -7.44
CA ASN A 130 -13.79 -19.64 -6.81
C ASN A 130 -13.80 -18.11 -6.67
N THR A 131 -12.81 -17.37 -7.18
CA THR A 131 -12.83 -15.90 -7.09
C THR A 131 -13.36 -15.24 -8.38
N PRO A 132 -14.26 -14.23 -8.28
CA PRO A 132 -14.74 -13.44 -9.44
C PRO A 132 -13.67 -12.70 -10.21
N PHE A 133 -12.53 -12.46 -9.58
CA PHE A 133 -11.69 -11.33 -9.89
C PHE A 133 -10.67 -11.69 -10.95
N ASP A 134 -10.41 -10.78 -11.87
CA ASP A 134 -9.35 -10.94 -12.88
C ASP A 134 -8.05 -10.30 -12.41
N ASN A 135 -8.16 -9.18 -11.70
CA ASN A 135 -7.01 -8.44 -11.19
C ASN A 135 -7.39 -7.72 -9.90
N ILE A 136 -6.50 -7.83 -8.91
CA ILE A 136 -6.57 -7.09 -7.65
C ILE A 136 -5.24 -6.39 -7.47
N LYS A 137 -5.27 -5.06 -7.34
CA LYS A 137 -4.12 -4.23 -6.97
C LYS A 137 -4.44 -3.52 -5.65
N LEU A 138 -3.66 -3.82 -4.63
CA LEU A 138 -3.73 -3.17 -3.32
C LEU A 138 -2.50 -2.28 -3.14
N VAL A 139 -2.70 -0.99 -2.91
CA VAL A 139 -1.61 -0.02 -2.80
C VAL A 139 -1.49 0.46 -1.36
N PHE A 140 -0.28 0.45 -0.80
CA PHE A 140 0.01 0.86 0.57
C PHE A 140 1.10 1.94 0.60
N SER A 141 1.00 2.88 1.54
CA SER A 141 2.07 3.84 1.82
C SER A 141 3.17 3.18 2.64
N ASN A 142 4.43 3.30 2.24
CA ASN A 142 5.55 2.81 3.06
C ASN A 142 5.89 3.75 4.24
N HIS A 143 5.22 4.91 4.36
CA HIS A 143 5.36 5.78 5.51
C HIS A 143 4.54 5.30 6.72
N THR A 144 3.37 4.72 6.46
CA THR A 144 2.43 4.26 7.49
C THR A 144 2.16 2.76 7.44
N ASN A 145 2.55 2.10 6.35
CA ASN A 145 2.15 0.74 5.96
C ASN A 145 0.62 0.57 5.82
N LYS A 146 -0.13 1.66 5.63
CA LYS A 146 -1.60 1.66 5.52
C LYS A 146 -2.07 1.83 4.08
N PRO A 147 -3.28 1.36 3.73
CA PRO A 147 -3.73 1.34 2.34
C PRO A 147 -3.98 2.75 1.80
N LEU A 148 -3.84 2.90 0.49
CA LEU A 148 -4.07 4.14 -0.25
C LEU A 148 -5.19 3.93 -1.28
N LEU A 149 -5.11 2.83 -2.03
CA LEU A 149 -6.02 2.51 -3.10
C LEU A 149 -6.16 1.00 -3.23
N PHE A 150 -7.39 0.49 -3.27
CA PHE A 150 -7.68 -0.85 -3.73
C PHE A 150 -8.40 -0.78 -5.07
N SER A 151 -7.88 -1.49 -6.07
CA SER A 151 -8.45 -1.60 -7.40
C SER A 151 -8.70 -3.06 -7.72
N ILE A 152 -9.96 -3.40 -7.95
CA ILE A 152 -10.41 -4.76 -8.22
C ILE A 152 -11.15 -4.73 -9.54
N THR A 153 -10.85 -5.66 -10.44
CA THR A 153 -11.54 -5.78 -11.73
C THR A 153 -12.05 -7.20 -11.95
N SER A 154 -13.16 -7.32 -12.67
CA SER A 154 -13.75 -8.58 -13.09
C SER A 154 -14.44 -8.44 -14.45
N ARG A 155 -14.37 -9.47 -15.28
CA ARG A 155 -15.13 -9.64 -16.52
C ARG A 155 -16.49 -10.28 -16.27
N LYS A 156 -16.71 -10.89 -15.10
CA LYS A 156 -17.96 -11.54 -14.75
C LYS A 156 -18.80 -10.60 -13.92
N LYS A 157 -20.09 -10.50 -14.24
CA LYS A 157 -21.05 -9.92 -13.32
C LYS A 157 -21.28 -10.97 -12.25
N GLU A 158 -20.71 -10.79 -11.07
CA GLU A 158 -21.00 -11.67 -9.95
C GLU A 158 -22.13 -11.12 -9.08
N GLY A 159 -23.14 -11.97 -8.87
CA GLY A 159 -24.30 -11.70 -8.01
C GLY A 159 -24.92 -10.33 -8.22
N ASP A 160 -25.68 -9.88 -7.23
CA ASP A 160 -26.00 -8.47 -7.09
C ASP A 160 -24.99 -7.83 -6.13
N ILE A 161 -23.74 -7.65 -6.60
CA ILE A 161 -22.69 -6.98 -5.81
C ILE A 161 -23.10 -5.58 -5.38
N VAL A 162 -23.96 -4.91 -6.15
CA VAL A 162 -24.50 -3.60 -5.78
C VAL A 162 -25.42 -3.74 -4.59
N ASP A 163 -26.30 -4.74 -4.55
CA ASP A 163 -27.13 -5.03 -3.38
C ASP A 163 -26.28 -5.40 -2.16
N ILE A 164 -25.24 -6.23 -2.30
CA ILE A 164 -24.34 -6.56 -1.18
C ILE A 164 -23.67 -5.29 -0.62
N LEU A 165 -23.18 -4.42 -1.49
CA LEU A 165 -22.57 -3.15 -1.08
C LEU A 165 -23.62 -2.21 -0.48
N LYS A 166 -24.86 -2.23 -0.98
CA LYS A 166 -25.97 -1.44 -0.46
C LYS A 166 -26.39 -1.89 0.93
N ASP A 167 -26.46 -3.19 1.17
CA ASP A 167 -26.76 -3.75 2.49
C ASP A 167 -25.68 -3.39 3.50
N LYS A 168 -24.42 -3.37 3.06
CA LYS A 168 -23.26 -3.08 3.93
C LYS A 168 -23.05 -1.58 4.20
N TYR A 169 -23.25 -0.73 3.20
CA TYR A 169 -22.85 0.68 3.24
C TYR A 169 -23.98 1.67 2.96
N GLY A 170 -25.21 1.20 2.78
CA GLY A 170 -26.38 2.05 2.49
C GLY A 170 -26.59 2.33 1.00
N ALA A 171 -27.52 3.23 0.68
CA ALA A 171 -27.82 3.54 -0.72
C ALA A 171 -26.67 4.27 -1.44
N PRO A 172 -26.28 3.85 -2.65
CA PRO A 172 -25.27 4.56 -3.43
C PRO A 172 -25.81 5.82 -4.10
N LEU A 173 -24.91 6.74 -4.42
CA LEU A 173 -25.10 7.70 -5.50
C LEU A 173 -24.95 6.96 -6.84
N LEU A 174 -25.99 7.01 -7.68
CA LEU A 174 -25.98 6.41 -9.02
C LEU A 174 -25.57 7.45 -10.06
N ILE A 175 -24.57 7.11 -10.88
CA ILE A 175 -23.99 8.02 -11.87
C ILE A 175 -23.95 7.31 -13.23
N LYS A 176 -24.62 7.88 -14.22
CA LYS A 176 -24.54 7.42 -15.61
C LYS A 176 -23.35 8.08 -16.30
N TRP A 177 -22.62 7.31 -17.09
CA TRP A 177 -21.50 7.83 -17.87
C TRP A 177 -22.02 8.46 -19.17
N ASN A 178 -21.20 9.34 -19.75
CA ASN A 178 -21.53 10.06 -20.99
C ASN A 178 -21.68 9.14 -22.21
N ASP A 179 -21.18 7.89 -22.13
CA ASP A 179 -21.33 6.88 -23.19
C ASP A 179 -22.73 6.23 -23.23
N GLY A 180 -23.60 6.57 -22.28
CA GLY A 180 -24.98 6.07 -22.17
C GLY A 180 -25.11 4.59 -21.80
N LYS A 181 -24.01 3.86 -21.62
CA LYS A 181 -24.01 2.40 -21.35
C LYS A 181 -23.32 2.06 -20.04
N SER A 182 -22.30 2.82 -19.66
CA SER A 182 -21.56 2.64 -18.43
C SER A 182 -22.26 3.36 -17.28
N ALA A 183 -22.14 2.79 -16.09
CA ALA A 183 -22.71 3.36 -14.88
C ALA A 183 -21.82 3.06 -13.67
N SER A 184 -21.84 3.96 -12.70
CA SER A 184 -21.20 3.79 -11.40
C SER A 184 -22.19 3.91 -10.27
N SER A 185 -21.97 3.12 -9.22
CA SER A 185 -22.56 3.29 -7.89
C SER A 185 -21.44 3.73 -6.95
N ALA A 186 -21.64 4.84 -6.25
CA ALA A 186 -20.64 5.44 -5.39
C ALA A 186 -21.14 5.61 -3.95
N TRP A 187 -20.25 5.36 -3.01
CA TRP A 187 -20.45 5.57 -1.58
C TRP A 187 -19.32 6.45 -1.05
N GLU A 188 -19.65 7.28 -0.07
CA GLU A 188 -18.69 8.10 0.66
C GLU A 188 -18.90 7.88 2.16
N ILE A 189 -17.84 7.49 2.88
CA ILE A 189 -17.86 7.33 4.33
C ILE A 189 -16.57 7.92 4.87
N ASN A 190 -16.69 8.86 5.80
CA ASN A 190 -15.56 9.51 6.46
C ASN A 190 -14.49 10.00 5.46
N ASN A 191 -14.93 10.64 4.37
CA ASN A 191 -14.11 11.21 3.30
C ASN A 191 -13.44 10.18 2.36
N ASP A 192 -13.55 8.88 2.64
CA ASP A 192 -13.10 7.83 1.72
C ASP A 192 -14.20 7.52 0.70
N PHE A 193 -13.82 6.96 -0.45
CA PHE A 193 -14.76 6.61 -1.54
C PHE A 193 -14.73 5.12 -1.85
N LEU A 194 -15.90 4.54 -2.07
CA LEU A 194 -16.06 3.24 -2.71
C LEU A 194 -16.87 3.42 -3.99
N ILE A 195 -16.31 2.99 -5.12
CA ILE A 195 -16.93 3.14 -6.44
C ILE A 195 -16.98 1.78 -7.12
N PHE A 196 -18.20 1.29 -7.34
CA PHE A 196 -18.46 0.18 -8.23
C PHE A 196 -18.83 0.72 -9.62
N SER A 197 -18.21 0.21 -10.68
CA SER A 197 -18.54 0.61 -12.06
C SER A 197 -18.78 -0.59 -12.94
N ALA A 198 -19.87 -0.55 -13.71
CA ALA A 198 -20.12 -1.41 -14.85
C ALA A 198 -19.75 -0.62 -16.11
N ILE A 199 -18.64 -1.00 -16.75
CA ILE A 199 -18.04 -0.25 -17.85
C ILE A 199 -18.21 -1.02 -19.16
N SER A 200 -18.91 -0.44 -20.12
CA SER A 200 -19.08 -1.03 -21.45
C SER A 200 -17.76 -0.98 -22.23
N ALA A 201 -17.37 -2.10 -22.83
CA ALA A 201 -16.18 -2.23 -23.65
C ALA A 201 -16.42 -3.25 -24.77
N GLY A 202 -16.65 -2.78 -26.00
CA GLY A 202 -16.74 -3.63 -27.19
C GLY A 202 -17.82 -4.72 -27.13
N GLY A 203 -18.99 -4.39 -26.59
CA GLY A 203 -20.13 -5.33 -26.46
C GLY A 203 -20.14 -6.16 -25.17
N ASN A 204 -19.07 -6.12 -24.38
CA ASN A 204 -19.01 -6.74 -23.06
C ASN A 204 -18.94 -5.68 -21.95
N PHE A 205 -19.19 -6.10 -20.70
CA PHE A 205 -18.96 -5.27 -19.53
C PHE A 205 -17.69 -5.69 -18.80
N LYS A 206 -16.92 -4.70 -18.35
CA LYS A 206 -15.91 -4.86 -17.31
C LYS A 206 -16.43 -4.23 -16.04
N TYR A 207 -16.34 -4.96 -14.95
CA TYR A 207 -16.73 -4.50 -13.63
C TYR A 207 -15.48 -4.08 -12.86
N SER A 208 -15.57 -2.98 -12.13
CA SER A 208 -14.49 -2.52 -11.26
C SER A 208 -15.02 -2.08 -9.90
N ILE A 209 -14.30 -2.43 -8.85
CA ILE A 209 -14.48 -1.88 -7.50
C ILE A 209 -13.21 -1.10 -7.19
N MET A 210 -13.37 0.17 -6.85
CA MET A 210 -12.28 1.05 -6.43
C MET A 210 -12.58 1.52 -5.01
N ILE A 211 -11.61 1.40 -4.10
CA ILE A 211 -11.68 1.95 -2.75
C ILE A 211 -10.52 2.95 -2.58
N TYR A 212 -10.87 4.20 -2.31
CA TYR A 212 -9.92 5.30 -2.14
C TYR A 212 -9.86 5.69 -0.66
N PHE A 213 -8.72 5.46 -0.03
CA PHE A 213 -8.46 5.85 1.36
C PHE A 213 -7.90 7.27 1.37
N VAL A 214 -8.78 8.25 1.15
CA VAL A 214 -8.45 9.65 0.94
C VAL A 214 -7.63 10.21 2.09
N ASN A 215 -8.02 9.91 3.34
CA ASN A 215 -7.28 10.40 4.51
C ASN A 215 -5.82 9.90 4.50
N ASN A 216 -5.59 8.66 4.03
CA ASN A 216 -4.27 8.06 3.93
C ASN A 216 -3.47 8.67 2.77
N ILE A 217 -4.12 8.98 1.64
CA ILE A 217 -3.53 9.65 0.48
C ILE A 217 -3.10 11.08 0.82
N GLU A 218 -3.98 11.85 1.48
CA GLU A 218 -3.65 13.22 1.94
C GLU A 218 -2.46 13.19 2.92
N TYR A 219 -2.39 12.18 3.79
CA TYR A 219 -1.26 12.00 4.69
C TYR A 219 0.05 11.67 3.95
N LEU A 220 0.00 10.82 2.91
CA LEU A 220 1.15 10.53 2.03
C LEU A 220 1.69 11.84 1.43
N LEU A 221 0.84 12.60 0.75
CA LEU A 221 1.21 13.87 0.10
C LEU A 221 1.85 14.85 1.09
N LYS A 222 1.24 15.02 2.26
CA LYS A 222 1.78 15.90 3.31
C LYS A 222 3.15 15.44 3.82
N THR A 223 3.36 14.13 3.90
CA THR A 223 4.63 13.54 4.38
C THR A 223 5.75 13.74 3.35
N GLU A 224 5.45 13.49 2.07
CA GLU A 224 6.41 13.66 0.98
C GLU A 224 6.77 15.13 0.77
N GLN A 225 5.78 16.03 0.80
CA GLN A 225 6.00 17.47 0.70
C GLN A 225 6.93 18.01 1.80
N LYS A 226 6.69 17.61 3.06
CA LYS A 226 7.57 17.97 4.19
C LYS A 226 8.99 17.46 4.00
N ALA A 227 9.15 16.26 3.43
CA ALA A 227 10.48 15.71 3.17
C ALA A 227 11.22 16.51 2.08
N ILE A 228 10.51 16.97 1.05
CA ILE A 228 11.05 17.84 -0.01
C ILE A 228 11.50 19.18 0.59
N GLU A 229 10.64 19.83 1.38
CA GLU A 229 10.94 21.11 2.03
C GLU A 229 12.15 21.02 2.97
N LYS A 230 12.22 19.95 3.78
CA LYS A 230 13.35 19.71 4.67
C LYS A 230 14.66 19.56 3.90
N LYS A 231 14.67 18.75 2.83
CA LYS A 231 15.85 18.59 1.97
C LYS A 231 16.27 19.90 1.30
N ALA A 232 15.31 20.73 0.86
CA ALA A 232 15.60 22.04 0.28
C ALA A 232 16.23 23.00 1.30
N ALA A 233 15.70 23.03 2.53
CA ALA A 233 16.25 23.85 3.61
C ALA A 233 17.67 23.42 4.02
N GLU A 234 17.94 22.11 4.09
CA GLU A 234 19.27 21.56 4.37
C GLU A 234 20.28 21.95 3.28
N ARG A 235 19.90 21.85 2.00
CA ARG A 235 20.76 22.29 0.87
C ARG A 235 21.10 23.79 0.95
N LYS A 236 20.12 24.63 1.28
CA LYS A 236 20.35 26.09 1.44
C LYS A 236 21.33 26.39 2.57
N LYS A 237 21.22 25.71 3.71
CA LYS A 237 22.14 25.87 4.85
C LYS A 237 23.56 25.42 4.49
N ALA A 238 23.71 24.27 3.84
CA ALA A 238 25.02 23.75 3.42
C ALA A 238 25.72 24.70 2.42
N GLY A 239 24.95 25.31 1.50
CA GLY A 239 25.47 26.32 0.57
C GLY A 239 25.95 27.60 1.27
N GLN A 240 25.29 28.04 2.34
CA GLN A 240 25.70 29.22 3.11
C GLN A 240 26.95 29.01 3.97
N THR A 241 27.26 27.76 4.33
CA THR A 241 28.46 27.42 5.12
C THR A 241 29.69 27.09 4.27
N ALA A 242 29.52 26.99 2.94
CA ALA A 242 30.59 26.64 2.00
C ALA A 242 31.28 27.87 1.37
N PHE A 243 30.77 29.08 1.64
CA PHE A 243 31.31 30.38 1.23
C PHE A 243 31.48 31.26 2.47
#